data_AF-A0A2E2Y4S5-F1
#
_entry.id   AF-A0A2E2Y4S5-F1
#
_cell.length_a   1.000
_cell.length_b   1.000
_cell.length_c   1.000
_cell.angle_alpha   90.00
_cell.angle_beta   90.00
_cell.angle_gamma   90.00
#
_symmetry.space_group_name_H-M   'P 1'
#
loop_
_entity.id
_entity.type
_entity.pdbx_description
1 polymer ?
#
loop_
_entity_poly.entity_id
_entity_poly.type
_entity_poly.pdbx_seq_one_letter_code
_entity_poly.pdbx_strand_id
1 'polypeptide(L)'
;MAKEETSAKERKQQAKDERKLQKQQRKADRKAEKQSHRIDVAYQSQLETEKVAAILEEIAAGLKSGSVTVEHGDQNVSITPSDVVSVTVRARQSKNNERFSIRVRWPRGASPEVASDNQVSS
;
A
#
# COMPACT_ATOMS: atom_id res chain seq x y z
N MET A 1 -7.47 -57.95 -0.87
CA MET A 1 -8.31 -56.74 -1.01
C MET A 1 -7.78 -55.52 -0.24
N ALA A 2 -7.01 -55.65 0.85
CA ALA A 2 -6.54 -54.49 1.63
C ALA A 2 -5.41 -53.63 1.00
N LYS A 3 -4.62 -54.14 0.06
CA LYS A 3 -3.48 -53.42 -0.55
C LYS A 3 -3.87 -52.41 -1.64
N GLU A 4 -5.03 -52.58 -2.29
CA GLU A 4 -5.51 -51.64 -3.31
C GLU A 4 -6.17 -50.40 -2.69
N GLU A 5 -6.82 -50.55 -1.54
CA GLU A 5 -7.45 -49.43 -0.83
C GLU A 5 -6.43 -48.47 -0.19
N THR A 6 -5.28 -48.98 0.27
CA THR A 6 -4.17 -48.14 0.78
C THR A 6 -3.53 -47.33 -0.35
N SER A 7 -3.28 -47.94 -1.51
CA SER A 7 -2.75 -47.27 -2.70
C SER A 7 -3.67 -46.15 -3.20
N ALA A 8 -4.99 -46.37 -3.19
CA ALA A 8 -5.97 -45.34 -3.58
C ALA A 8 -6.03 -44.16 -2.59
N LYS A 9 -5.89 -44.42 -1.28
CA LYS A 9 -5.84 -43.37 -0.24
C LYS A 9 -4.55 -42.56 -0.32
N GLU A 10 -3.41 -43.21 -0.54
CA GLU A 10 -2.10 -42.56 -0.71
C GLU A 10 -2.08 -41.66 -1.94
N ARG A 11 -2.59 -42.14 -3.09
CA ARG A 11 -2.72 -41.31 -4.31
C ARG A 11 -3.63 -40.10 -4.10
N LYS A 12 -4.74 -40.26 -3.38
CA LYS A 12 -5.63 -39.13 -3.03
C LYS A 12 -4.95 -38.14 -2.10
N GLN A 13 -4.10 -38.60 -1.18
CA GLN A 13 -3.37 -37.73 -0.27
C GLN A 13 -2.26 -36.97 -1.00
N GLN A 14 -1.47 -37.65 -1.83
CA GLN A 14 -0.46 -37.04 -2.70
C GLN A 14 -1.07 -35.96 -3.59
N ALA A 15 -2.19 -36.26 -4.27
CA ALA A 15 -2.88 -35.28 -5.10
C ALA A 15 -3.40 -34.05 -4.30
N LYS A 16 -3.82 -34.24 -3.05
CA LYS A 16 -4.21 -33.13 -2.17
C LYS A 16 -3.03 -32.25 -1.79
N ASP A 17 -1.89 -32.86 -1.48
CA ASP A 17 -0.69 -32.14 -1.06
C ASP A 17 -0.03 -31.42 -2.23
N GLU A 18 0.01 -32.02 -3.43
CA GLU A 18 0.40 -31.36 -4.68
C GLU A 18 -0.50 -30.16 -4.99
N ARG A 19 -1.83 -30.31 -4.85
CA ARG A 19 -2.77 -29.20 -5.06
C ARG A 19 -2.56 -28.07 -4.05
N LYS A 20 -2.26 -28.39 -2.79
CA LYS A 20 -1.92 -27.39 -1.76
C LYS A 20 -0.62 -26.67 -2.11
N LEU A 21 0.42 -27.41 -2.49
CA LEU A 21 1.72 -26.87 -2.85
C LEU A 21 1.60 -25.95 -4.07
N GLN A 22 0.90 -26.39 -5.12
CA GLN A 22 0.65 -25.58 -6.31
C GLN A 22 -0.13 -24.29 -5.97
N LYS A 23 -1.09 -24.36 -5.04
CA LYS A 23 -1.81 -23.16 -4.56
C LYS A 23 -0.89 -22.22 -3.78
N GLN A 24 0.05 -22.74 -2.99
CA GLN A 24 1.02 -21.92 -2.27
C GLN A 24 2.00 -21.25 -3.23
N GLN A 25 2.52 -21.98 -4.21
CA GLN A 25 3.43 -21.45 -5.22
C GLN A 25 2.77 -20.30 -6.00
N ARG A 26 1.55 -20.51 -6.52
CA ARG A 26 0.79 -19.44 -7.21
C ARG A 26 0.58 -18.19 -6.35
N LYS A 27 0.39 -18.33 -5.03
CA LYS A 27 0.26 -17.19 -4.12
C LYS A 27 1.61 -16.48 -3.94
N ALA A 28 2.70 -17.23 -3.83
CA ALA A 28 4.05 -16.69 -3.73
C ALA A 28 4.42 -15.93 -5.01
N ASP A 29 4.19 -16.53 -6.18
CA ASP A 29 4.48 -15.92 -7.49
C ASP A 29 3.68 -14.62 -7.68
N ARG A 30 2.37 -14.65 -7.39
CA ARG A 30 1.51 -13.45 -7.45
C ARG A 30 1.97 -12.36 -6.48
N LYS A 31 2.53 -12.73 -5.33
CA LYS A 31 3.08 -11.76 -4.36
C LYS A 31 4.39 -11.18 -4.88
N ALA A 32 5.27 -12.02 -5.42
CA ALA A 32 6.55 -11.61 -6.00
C ALA A 32 6.36 -10.66 -7.18
N GLU A 33 5.43 -10.98 -8.10
CA GLU A 33 5.07 -10.13 -9.24
C GLU A 33 4.52 -8.76 -8.80
N LYS A 34 3.68 -8.73 -7.76
CA LYS A 34 3.21 -7.45 -7.20
C LYS A 34 4.35 -6.64 -6.56
N GLN A 35 5.35 -7.31 -6.01
CA GLN A 35 6.46 -6.67 -5.30
C GLN A 35 7.53 -6.19 -6.27
N SER A 36 7.74 -6.86 -7.42
CA SER A 36 8.70 -6.43 -8.44
C SER A 36 8.33 -5.11 -9.13
N HIS A 37 7.05 -4.73 -9.13
CA HIS A 37 6.59 -3.45 -9.67
C HIS A 37 6.43 -2.34 -8.62
N ARG A 38 6.80 -2.60 -7.36
CA ARG A 38 6.65 -1.62 -6.28
C ARG A 38 7.93 -0.81 -6.11
N ILE A 39 7.81 0.49 -6.32
CA ILE A 39 8.84 1.47 -5.94
C ILE A 39 8.37 2.13 -4.64
N ASP A 40 9.13 1.96 -3.57
CA ASP A 40 8.89 2.62 -2.28
C ASP A 40 10.05 3.56 -1.98
N VAL A 41 9.76 4.85 -1.78
CA VAL A 41 10.71 5.83 -1.26
C VAL A 41 10.26 6.17 0.15
N ALA A 42 11.14 5.98 1.14
CA ALA A 42 10.86 6.25 2.54
C ALA A 42 11.91 7.20 3.13
N TYR A 43 11.43 8.31 3.70
CA TYR A 43 12.25 9.30 4.39
C TYR A 43 12.00 9.24 5.89
N GLN A 44 13.05 9.08 6.69
CA GLN A 44 12.99 9.11 8.15
C GLN A 44 14.13 9.96 8.70
N SER A 45 13.81 11.14 9.21
CA SER A 45 14.76 12.02 9.88
C SER A 45 14.05 12.92 10.91
N GLN A 46 14.84 13.56 11.76
CA GLN A 46 14.37 14.68 12.59
C GLN A 46 14.82 15.98 11.93
N LEU A 47 13.87 16.86 11.65
CA LEU A 47 14.11 18.15 11.00
C LEU A 47 13.54 19.27 11.87
N GLU A 48 14.07 20.48 11.67
CA GLU A 48 13.46 21.71 12.18
C GLU A 48 12.06 21.88 11.61
N THR A 49 11.14 22.40 12.42
CA THR A 49 9.73 22.57 12.06
C THR A 49 9.53 23.31 10.74
N GLU A 50 10.34 24.35 10.49
CA GLU A 50 10.28 25.15 9.25
C GLU A 50 10.59 24.32 8.01
N LYS A 51 11.58 23.42 8.08
CA LYS A 51 11.93 22.52 6.97
C LYS A 51 10.81 21.51 6.72
N VAL A 52 10.18 21.00 7.79
CA VAL A 52 9.01 20.12 7.65
C VAL A 52 7.83 20.86 7.00
N ALA A 53 7.57 22.10 7.40
CA ALA A 53 6.52 22.93 6.80
C ALA A 53 6.77 23.15 5.30
N ALA A 54 7.99 23.51 4.91
CA ALA A 54 8.36 23.68 3.50
C ALA A 54 8.14 22.40 2.67
N ILE A 55 8.51 21.23 3.20
CA ILE A 55 8.27 19.94 2.53
C ILE A 55 6.76 19.70 2.34
N LEU A 56 5.94 19.98 3.36
CA LEU A 56 4.48 19.81 3.28
C LEU A 56 3.85 20.78 2.27
N GLU A 57 4.37 22.01 2.16
CA GLU A 57 3.94 22.99 1.16
C GLU A 57 4.28 22.55 -0.26
N GLU A 58 5.47 22.00 -0.49
CA GLU A 58 5.88 21.45 -1.78
C GLU A 58 5.00 20.27 -2.20
N ILE A 59 4.70 19.36 -1.26
CA ILE A 59 3.75 18.26 -1.49
C ILE A 59 2.37 18.82 -1.85
N ALA A 60 1.90 19.85 -1.13
CA ALA A 60 0.62 20.49 -1.41
C ALA A 60 0.61 21.18 -2.78
N ALA A 61 1.71 21.80 -3.20
CA ALA A 61 1.87 22.37 -4.53
C ALA A 61 1.83 21.29 -5.61
N GLY A 62 2.50 20.16 -5.40
CA GLY A 62 2.47 19.01 -6.31
C GLY A 62 1.08 18.39 -6.45
N LEU A 63 0.32 18.32 -5.34
CA LEU A 63 -1.08 17.88 -5.39
C LEU A 63 -1.94 18.81 -6.24
N LYS A 64 -1.73 20.13 -6.15
CA LYS A 64 -2.45 21.13 -6.95
C LYS A 64 -2.07 21.10 -8.43
N SER A 65 -0.81 20.80 -8.75
CA SER A 65 -0.32 20.73 -10.13
C SER A 65 -0.60 19.39 -10.81
N GLY A 66 -1.05 18.37 -10.07
CA GLY A 66 -1.29 17.02 -10.58
C GLY A 66 -0.06 16.14 -10.67
N SER A 67 1.06 16.54 -10.07
CA SER A 67 2.28 15.73 -9.98
C SER A 67 3.01 16.00 -8.67
N VAL A 68 3.16 14.97 -7.85
CA VAL A 68 3.98 15.01 -6.63
C VAL A 68 5.24 14.20 -6.88
N THR A 69 6.40 14.81 -6.69
CA THR A 69 7.69 14.12 -6.74
C THR A 69 8.22 13.98 -5.32
N VAL A 70 8.68 12.78 -4.96
CA VAL A 70 9.36 12.53 -3.69
C VAL A 70 10.74 12.00 -4.01
N GLU A 71 11.76 12.66 -3.47
CA GLU A 71 13.17 12.32 -3.68
C GLU A 71 13.84 12.02 -2.35
N HIS A 72 14.69 11.00 -2.33
CA HIS A 72 15.56 10.69 -1.20
C HIS A 72 16.81 9.95 -1.67
N GLY A 73 17.96 10.60 -1.56
CA GLY A 73 19.22 10.07 -2.09
C GLY A 73 19.13 9.84 -3.60
N ASP A 74 19.46 8.63 -4.04
CA ASP A 74 19.38 8.23 -5.46
C ASP A 74 17.98 7.72 -5.87
N GLN A 75 17.01 7.76 -4.96
CA GLN A 75 15.65 7.29 -5.22
C GLN A 75 14.72 8.46 -5.49
N ASN A 76 14.00 8.41 -6.61
CA ASN A 76 12.91 9.31 -6.90
C ASN A 76 11.64 8.52 -7.25
N VAL A 77 10.50 9.10 -6.89
CA VAL A 77 9.21 8.61 -7.37
C VAL A 77 8.34 9.81 -7.72
N SER A 78 7.84 9.84 -8.95
CA SER A 78 6.81 10.77 -9.36
C SER A 78 5.47 10.04 -9.37
N ILE A 79 4.49 10.62 -8.68
CA ILE A 79 3.14 10.09 -8.58
C ILE A 79 2.14 11.14 -9.05
N THR A 80 1.21 10.70 -9.89
CA THR A 80 0.13 11.54 -10.43
C THR A 80 -1.12 11.33 -9.56
N PRO A 81 -1.55 12.33 -8.77
CA PRO A 81 -2.84 12.31 -8.08
C PRO A 81 -3.99 12.14 -9.07
N SER A 82 -5.05 11.46 -8.64
CA SER A 82 -6.31 11.45 -9.37
C SER A 82 -7.19 12.63 -8.93
N ASP A 83 -8.23 12.93 -9.70
CA ASP A 83 -9.17 14.03 -9.40
C ASP A 83 -9.84 13.86 -8.02
N VAL A 84 -9.93 12.62 -7.54
CA VAL A 84 -10.40 12.28 -6.20
C VAL A 84 -9.28 11.70 -5.36
N VAL A 85 -9.12 12.29 -4.18
CA VAL A 85 -8.14 11.87 -3.18
C VAL A 85 -8.83 11.57 -1.85
N SER A 86 -8.50 10.44 -1.24
CA SER A 86 -8.88 10.11 0.13
C SER A 86 -7.83 10.64 1.09
N VAL A 87 -8.28 11.42 2.09
CA VAL A 87 -7.42 12.01 3.12
C VAL A 87 -7.88 11.52 4.49
N THR A 88 -6.92 11.08 5.32
CA THR A 88 -7.14 10.78 6.73
C THR A 88 -6.15 11.59 7.56
N VAL A 89 -6.67 12.41 8.47
CA VAL A 89 -5.87 13.19 9.42
C VAL A 89 -6.10 12.65 10.83
N ARG A 90 -5.02 12.42 11.57
CA ARG A 90 -5.08 12.01 12.98
C ARG A 90 -4.10 12.82 13.80
N ALA A 91 -4.58 13.40 14.89
CA ALA A 91 -3.77 14.05 15.91
C ALA A 91 -3.94 13.32 17.26
N ARG A 92 -2.86 13.17 18.02
CA ARG A 92 -2.87 12.62 19.38
C ARG A 92 -1.87 13.37 20.23
N GLN A 93 -2.23 13.65 21.48
CA GLN A 93 -1.38 14.32 22.45
C GLN A 93 -1.38 13.52 23.75
N SER A 94 -0.22 13.46 24.39
CA SER A 94 0.02 12.85 25.69
C SER A 94 1.02 13.71 26.46
N LYS A 95 1.23 13.44 27.75
CA LYS A 95 2.13 14.22 28.62
C LYS A 95 3.51 14.47 28.02
N ASN A 96 4.07 13.49 27.30
CA ASN A 96 5.45 13.53 26.81
C ASN A 96 5.55 13.53 25.28
N ASN A 97 4.44 13.50 24.55
CA ASN A 97 4.49 13.30 23.10
C ASN A 97 3.25 13.83 22.38
N GLU A 98 3.50 14.46 21.24
CA GLU A 98 2.52 14.90 20.27
C GLU A 98 2.76 14.18 18.95
N ARG A 99 1.69 13.66 18.37
CA ARG A 99 1.74 12.96 17.09
C ARG A 99 0.67 13.49 16.16
N PHE A 100 1.12 13.99 15.03
CA PHE A 100 0.29 14.29 13.89
C PHE A 100 0.56 13.28 12.78
N SER A 101 -0.48 12.84 12.07
CA SER A 101 -0.35 11.88 10.97
C SER A 101 -1.36 12.21 9.89
N ILE A 102 -0.85 12.49 8.69
CA ILE A 102 -1.64 12.64 7.48
C ILE A 102 -1.41 11.39 6.62
N ARG A 103 -2.48 10.80 6.12
CA ARG A 103 -2.44 9.78 5.08
C ARG A 103 -3.26 10.25 3.90
N VAL A 104 -2.61 10.33 2.74
CA VAL A 104 -3.23 10.70 1.47
C VAL A 104 -3.14 9.49 0.54
N ARG A 105 -4.24 9.15 -0.13
CA ARG A 105 -4.29 8.03 -1.08
C ARG A 105 -5.24 8.33 -2.21
N TRP A 106 -4.86 7.95 -3.42
CA TRP A 106 -5.73 7.97 -4.59
C TRP A 106 -5.63 6.64 -5.36
N PRO A 107 -6.75 6.03 -5.75
CA PRO A 107 -6.77 4.96 -6.76
C PRO A 107 -6.50 5.56 -8.14
N ARG A 108 -5.73 4.87 -8.98
CA ARG A 108 -5.54 5.31 -10.38
C ARG A 108 -6.89 5.32 -11.11
N GLY A 109 -7.25 6.46 -11.71
CA GLY A 109 -8.49 6.63 -12.47
C GLY A 109 -9.73 6.93 -11.62
N ALA A 110 -9.55 7.35 -10.36
CA ALA A 110 -10.69 7.78 -9.53
C ALA A 110 -11.25 9.12 -10.01
N SER A 111 -12.52 9.11 -10.40
CA SER A 111 -13.29 10.28 -10.87
C SER A 111 -14.29 10.75 -9.79
N PRO A 112 -14.58 12.06 -9.70
CA PRO A 112 -15.48 12.64 -8.71
C PRO A 112 -16.90 12.07 -8.72
N GLU A 113 -17.36 11.48 -9.83
CA GLU A 113 -18.70 10.92 -9.95
C GLU A 113 -18.95 9.71 -9.03
N VAL A 114 -17.88 9.01 -8.61
CA VAL A 114 -17.95 7.77 -7.80
C VAL A 114 -17.64 8.01 -6.32
N ALA A 115 -17.23 9.22 -5.93
CA ALA A 115 -16.66 9.52 -4.61
C ALA A 115 -17.69 9.91 -3.55
N SER A 116 -18.91 10.28 -3.95
CA SER A 116 -19.93 10.87 -3.07
C SER A 116 -20.57 9.94 -2.04
N ASP A 117 -20.27 8.63 -2.05
CA ASP A 117 -20.95 7.64 -1.18
C ASP A 117 -20.23 7.35 0.15
N ASN A 118 -19.01 7.86 0.38
CA ASN A 118 -18.31 7.63 1.64
C ASN A 118 -18.54 8.77 2.64
N GLN A 119 -19.70 8.74 3.30
CA GLN A 119 -20.00 9.54 4.48
C GLN A 119 -18.95 9.29 5.57
N VAL A 120 -18.20 10.33 5.92
CA VAL A 120 -17.38 10.37 7.13
C VAL A 120 -18.35 10.43 8.31
N SER A 121 -18.50 9.32 9.05
CA SER A 121 -19.13 9.36 10.36
C SER A 121 -18.22 10.13 11.31
N SER A 122 -18.71 11.29 11.75
CA SER A 122 -18.17 12.11 12.84
C SER A 122 -18.21 11.38 14.17
#